data_AF-A0A920M0X8-F1
#
_entry.id   AF-A0A920M0X8-F1
#
_cell.length_a   1.000
_cell.length_b   1.000
_cell.length_c   1.000
_cell.angle_alpha   90.00
_cell.angle_beta   90.00
_cell.angle_gamma   90.00
#
_symmetry.space_group_name_H-M   'P 1'
#
loop_
_entity.id
_entity.type
_entity.pdbx_description
1 polymer ?
#
loop_
_entity_poly.entity_id
_entity_poly.type
_entity_poly.pdbx_seq_one_letter_code
_entity_poly.pdbx_strand_id
1 'polypeptide(L)' 'MKDHIQRFNDHNINFFVFGRKVGKRFISLKEITIPEVIKDRCTGFEEGTFRDDISSTELRLTKN' A
#
# COMPACT_ATOMS: atom_id res chain seq x y z
N MET A 1 16.71 -10.52 -5.84
CA MET A 1 15.61 -9.56 -6.10
C MET A 1 14.41 -10.21 -6.80
N LYS A 2 14.61 -11.03 -7.86
CA LYS A 2 13.52 -11.73 -8.58
C LYS A 2 12.68 -12.67 -7.68
N ASP A 3 13.30 -13.36 -6.71
CA ASP A 3 12.64 -14.34 -5.85
C ASP A 3 11.58 -13.78 -4.90
N HIS A 4 11.72 -12.53 -4.45
CA HIS A 4 10.76 -11.96 -3.50
C HIS A 4 9.44 -11.59 -4.16
N ILE A 5 9.45 -11.26 -5.45
CA ILE A 5 8.23 -10.96 -6.20
C ILE A 5 7.49 -12.25 -6.58
N GLN A 6 8.22 -13.35 -6.83
CA GLN A 6 7.65 -14.67 -7.10
C GLN A 6 6.76 -15.17 -5.94
N ARG A 7 7.09 -14.83 -4.68
CA ARG A 7 6.26 -15.18 -3.52
C ARG A 7 4.82 -14.66 -3.62
N PHE A 8 4.58 -13.54 -4.32
CA PHE A 8 3.22 -13.06 -4.57
C PHE A 8 2.43 -13.98 -5.50
N ASN A 9 3.12 -14.61 -6.46
CA ASN A 9 2.52 -15.63 -7.31
C ASN A 9 2.25 -16.90 -6.50
N ASP A 10 3.22 -17.36 -5.70
CA ASP A 10 3.11 -18.58 -4.89
C ASP A 10 1.95 -18.53 -3.89
N HIS A 11 1.69 -17.35 -3.32
CA HIS A 11 0.63 -17.14 -2.34
C HIS A 11 -0.68 -16.59 -2.94
N ASN A 12 -0.79 -16.51 -4.27
CA ASN A 12 -1.95 -15.95 -4.99
C ASN A 12 -2.41 -14.59 -4.43
N ILE A 13 -1.44 -13.74 -4.09
CA ILE A 13 -1.70 -12.43 -3.51
C ILE A 13 -2.16 -11.52 -4.65
N ASN A 14 -3.45 -11.19 -4.63
CA ASN A 14 -4.15 -10.47 -5.70
C ASN A 14 -4.51 -9.03 -5.33
N PHE A 15 -4.00 -8.55 -4.19
CA PHE A 15 -4.20 -7.17 -3.79
C PHE A 15 -2.99 -6.68 -3.01
N PHE A 16 -2.40 -5.59 -3.50
CA PHE A 16 -1.66 -4.68 -2.65
C PHE A 16 -2.50 -3.43 -2.49
N VAL A 17 -2.96 -3.19 -1.25
CA VAL A 17 -3.67 -1.96 -0.92
C VAL A 17 -2.66 -0.84 -0.85
N PHE A 18 -2.52 -0.11 -1.96
CA PHE A 18 -1.67 1.07 -2.03
C PHE A 18 -2.50 2.31 -1.75
N GLY A 19 -2.53 2.65 -0.46
CA GLY A 19 -2.85 3.97 0.07
C GLY A 19 -1.99 4.13 1.30
N ARG A 20 -0.86 4.83 1.19
CA ARG A 20 0.02 5.09 2.33
C ARG A 20 0.37 6.56 2.35
N LYS A 21 0.04 7.20 3.48
CA LYS A 21 0.62 8.48 3.83
C LYS A 21 2.08 8.29 4.23
N VAL A 22 3.00 8.96 3.55
CA VAL A 22 4.40 9.07 3.95
C VAL A 22 4.63 10.51 4.39
N GLY A 23 4.75 10.71 5.72
CA GLY A 23 4.80 12.04 6.30
C GLY A 23 3.48 12.78 6.11
N LYS A 24 3.45 13.81 5.25
CA LYS A 24 2.25 14.60 4.91
C LYS A 24 1.71 14.35 3.50
N ARG A 25 2.32 13.44 2.73
CA ARG A 25 1.95 13.18 1.34
C ARG A 25 1.32 11.80 1.21
N PHE A 26 0.15 11.73 0.59
CA PHE A 26 -0.40 10.49 0.10
C PHE A 26 0.38 10.04 -1.13
N ILE A 27 0.79 8.77 -1.15
CA ILE A 27 1.41 8.17 -2.33
C ILE A 27 0.41 7.18 -2.92
N SER A 28 -0.06 7.50 -4.11
CA SER A 28 -0.99 6.66 -4.86
C SER A 28 -0.25 5.63 -5.71
N LEU A 29 -0.98 4.63 -6.20
CA LEU A 29 -0.47 3.62 -7.15
C LEU A 29 0.17 4.26 -8.40
N LYS A 30 -0.32 5.44 -8.81
CA LYS A 30 0.15 6.16 -10.00
C LYS A 30 1.56 6.75 -9.82
N GLU A 31 2.01 6.91 -8.58
CA GLU A 31 3.28 7.54 -8.23
C GLU A 31 4.41 6.53 -7.98
N ILE A 32 4.12 5.22 -8.11
CA ILE A 32 5.08 4.14 -7.90
C ILE A 32 5.30 3.35 -9.19
N THR A 33 6.56 2.97 -9.43
CA THR A 33 6.91 2.07 -10.54
C THR A 33 6.67 0.63 -10.12
N ILE A 34 5.62 0.01 -10.66
CA ILE A 34 5.27 -1.39 -10.39
C ILE A 34 5.84 -2.29 -11.49
N PRO A 35 6.54 -3.39 -11.13
CA PRO A 35 6.97 -4.39 -12.09
C PRO A 35 5.80 -5.00 -12.88
N GLU A 36 5.95 -5.16 -14.19
CA GLU A 36 4.86 -5.62 -15.08
C GLU A 36 4.23 -6.95 -14.63
N VAL A 37 5.04 -7.86 -14.09
CA VAL A 37 4.63 -9.18 -13.60
C VAL A 37 3.54 -9.15 -12.51
N ILE A 38 3.43 -8.04 -11.75
CA ILE A 38 2.42 -7.89 -10.70
C ILE A 38 1.50 -6.69 -10.93
N LYS A 39 1.67 -5.94 -12.02
CA LYS A 39 0.94 -4.69 -12.29
C LYS A 39 -0.56 -4.91 -12.34
N ASP A 40 -1.00 -6.00 -12.99
CA ASP A 40 -2.42 -6.35 -13.14
C ASP A 40 -3.08 -6.75 -11.81
N ARG A 41 -2.29 -7.16 -10.81
CA ARG A 41 -2.76 -7.57 -9.49
C ARG A 41 -2.82 -6.41 -8.48
N CYS A 42 -2.41 -5.21 -8.89
CA CYS A 42 -2.31 -4.07 -7.98
C CYS A 42 -3.53 -3.15 -8.16
N THR A 43 -4.35 -3.04 -7.12
CA THR A 43 -5.49 -2.11 -7.09
C THR A 43 -5.17 -0.92 -6.20
N GLY A 44 -5.18 0.29 -6.78
CA GLY A 44 -4.97 1.53 -6.05
C GLY A 44 -6.27 2.04 -5.43
N PHE A 45 -6.17 2.69 -4.27
CA PHE A 45 -7.27 3.47 -3.69
C PHE A 45 -7.01 4.96 -3.87
N GLU A 46 -8.08 5.75 -3.97
CA GLU A 46 -7.98 7.20 -4.04
C GLU A 46 -7.75 7.81 -2.65
N GLU A 47 -7.09 8.96 -2.60
CA GLU A 47 -6.78 9.67 -1.35
C GLU A 47 -8.06 9.98 -0.55
N GLY A 48 -9.16 10.32 -1.22
CA GLY A 48 -10.44 10.60 -0.55
C GLY A 48 -11.09 9.37 0.12
N THR A 49 -10.69 8.16 -0.23
CA THR A 49 -11.11 6.92 0.45
C THR A 49 -10.14 6.55 1.59
N PHE A 50 -8.94 7.13 1.60
CA PHE A 50 -7.94 6.88 2.64
C PHE A 50 -8.29 7.66 3.91
N ARG A 51 -8.64 6.91 4.95
CA ARG A 51 -8.92 7.43 6.30
C ARG A 51 -7.61 7.83 6.97
N ASP A 52 -7.25 9.10 6.81
CA ASP A 52 -6.07 9.71 7.41
C ASP A 52 -6.28 10.16 8.86
N ASP A 53 -7.55 10.17 9.32
CA ASP A 53 -7.99 10.60 10.64
C ASP A 53 -7.60 9.63 11.77
N ILE A 54 -7.13 8.42 11.44
CA ILE A 54 -6.83 7.38 12.42
C ILE A 54 -5.49 6.70 12.08
N SER A 55 -4.53 6.75 13.00
CA SER A 55 -3.21 6.14 12.87
C SER A 55 -2.90 5.26 14.08
N SER A 56 -2.43 4.03 13.86
CA SER A 56 -2.02 3.12 14.94
C SER A 56 -0.89 3.68 15.81
N THR A 57 -0.08 4.60 15.29
CA THR A 57 0.95 5.29 16.07
C THR A 57 0.31 6.32 17.00
N GLU A 58 -0.59 7.15 16.48
CA GLU A 58 -1.32 8.15 17.28
C GLU A 58 -2.21 7.48 18.34
N LEU A 59 -2.92 6.41 17.98
CA LEU A 59 -3.74 5.61 18.91
C LEU A 59 -2.93 4.95 20.04
N ARG A 60 -1.67 4.59 19.80
CA ARG A 60 -0.77 4.06 20.84
C ARG A 60 -0.22 5.16 21.73
N LEU A 61 -0.04 6.37 21.20
CA LEU A 61 0.46 7.53 21.94
C LEU A 61 -0.64 8.16 22.82
N THR A 62 -1.91 8.11 22.40
CA THR A 62 -3.05 8.67 23.15
C THR A 62 -3.58 7.76 24.26
N LYS A 63 -3.11 6.51 24.35
CA LYS A 63 -3.50 5.56 25.41
C LYS A 63 -2.64 5.63 26.68
N ASN A 64 -1.74 6.61 26.79
CA ASN A 64 -0.92 6.86 27.99
C ASN A 64 -1.37 8.11 28.72
#